data_AF-A0A3B4WWS0-F1
#
_entry.id   AF-A0A3B4WWS0-F1
#
_cell.length_a   1.000
_cell.length_b   1.000
_cell.length_c   1.000
_cell.angle_alpha   90.00
_cell.angle_beta   90.00
_cell.angle_gamma   90.00
#
_symmetry.space_group_name_H-M   'P 1'
#
loop_
_entity.id
_entity.type
_entity.pdbx_description
1 polymer ?
#
loop_
_entity_poly.entity_id
_entity_poly.type
_entity_poly.pdbx_seq_one_letter_code
_entity_poly.pdbx_strand_id
1 'polypeptide(L)'
;MEVTRKNYKDCLNTVYSAIEDADFLAIDGEFSGISDGPNVSALTNGLDTPEERYTKLKKHSMDFLLFQFGLCTFKYDQSSSIDFLASQGFDFNKVFCHGIPYLNQDEEAQLREQTEERRNQHANGVGTPSYISPSSKGAANVPEEHKDFINRVVEKVEALFTNSEKTLDLEPCTGFQRKLIYQTLNWK
;
A
#
# COMPACT_ATOMS: atom_id res chain seq x y z
N MET A 1 -11.33 -19.17 7.59
CA MET A 1 -11.67 -18.10 6.62
C MET A 1 -10.46 -17.91 5.72
N GLU A 2 -10.65 -17.87 4.41
CA GLU A 2 -9.56 -17.62 3.46
C GLU A 2 -9.35 -16.11 3.30
N VAL A 3 -8.30 -15.57 3.90
CA VAL A 3 -7.96 -14.14 3.84
C VAL A 3 -6.78 -13.94 2.88
N THR A 4 -7.00 -13.12 1.86
CA THR A 4 -6.04 -12.79 0.79
C THR A 4 -5.97 -11.28 0.61
N ARG A 5 -5.09 -10.78 -0.25
CA ARG A 5 -4.98 -9.34 -0.54
C ARG A 5 -6.31 -8.69 -0.92
N LYS A 6 -7.17 -9.42 -1.65
CA LYS A 6 -8.41 -8.86 -2.21
C LYS A 6 -9.47 -8.56 -1.14
N ASN A 7 -9.52 -9.34 -0.06
CA ASN A 7 -10.54 -9.25 0.97
C ASN A 7 -10.00 -8.89 2.36
N TYR A 8 -8.68 -8.69 2.50
CA TYR A 8 -8.05 -8.39 3.79
C TYR A 8 -8.71 -7.23 4.52
N LYS A 9 -8.92 -6.09 3.84
CA LYS A 9 -9.48 -4.88 4.45
C LYS A 9 -10.92 -5.09 4.93
N ASP A 10 -11.71 -5.83 4.16
CA ASP A 10 -13.12 -6.09 4.49
C ASP A 10 -13.27 -7.09 5.65
N CYS A 11 -12.36 -8.06 5.73
CA CYS A 11 -12.34 -9.07 6.79
C CYS A 11 -11.67 -8.58 8.09
N LEU A 12 -10.91 -7.48 8.06
CA LEU A 12 -10.06 -7.05 9.17
C LEU A 12 -10.81 -6.86 10.48
N ASN A 13 -11.99 -6.23 10.44
CA ASN A 13 -12.84 -6.05 11.63
C ASN A 13 -13.32 -7.38 12.22
N THR A 14 -13.58 -8.38 11.36
CA THR A 14 -13.97 -9.72 11.80
C THR A 14 -12.79 -10.41 12.50
N VAL A 15 -11.58 -10.26 11.96
CA VAL A 15 -10.35 -10.80 12.57
C VAL A 15 -10.10 -10.13 13.92
N TYR A 16 -10.20 -8.80 14.03
CA TYR A 16 -10.04 -8.10 15.30
C TYR A 16 -11.05 -8.57 16.34
N SER A 17 -12.34 -8.63 15.97
CA SER A 17 -13.39 -9.08 16.89
C SER A 17 -13.13 -10.51 17.36
N ALA A 18 -12.75 -11.41 16.44
CA ALA A 18 -12.45 -12.80 16.79
C ALA A 18 -11.23 -12.96 17.72
N ILE A 19 -10.22 -12.09 17.59
CA ILE A 19 -9.05 -12.06 18.47
C ILE A 19 -9.44 -11.50 19.85
N GLU A 20 -10.21 -10.41 19.90
CA GLU A 20 -10.65 -9.78 21.14
C GLU A 20 -11.57 -10.69 21.96
N ASP A 21 -12.43 -11.46 21.27
CA ASP A 21 -13.37 -12.39 21.89
C ASP A 21 -12.76 -13.73 22.33
N ALA A 22 -11.54 -14.06 21.91
CA ALA A 22 -10.93 -15.35 22.15
C ALA A 22 -10.31 -15.46 23.55
N ASP A 23 -10.38 -16.66 24.13
CA ASP A 23 -9.65 -17.00 25.36
C ASP A 23 -8.18 -17.31 25.05
N PHE A 24 -7.94 -18.01 23.93
CA PHE A 24 -6.60 -18.28 23.43
C PHE A 24 -6.57 -18.41 21.91
N LEU A 25 -5.37 -18.31 21.37
CA LEU A 25 -5.09 -18.40 19.93
C LEU A 25 -4.17 -19.59 19.68
N ALA A 26 -4.39 -20.31 18.58
CA ALA A 26 -3.40 -21.19 17.98
C ALA A 26 -2.94 -20.59 16.65
N ILE A 27 -1.64 -20.63 16.42
CA ILE A 27 -1.02 -20.15 15.19
C ILE A 27 -0.22 -21.27 14.55
N ASP A 28 -0.20 -21.27 13.22
CA ASP A 28 0.60 -22.19 12.43
C ASP A 28 1.11 -21.46 11.18
N GLY A 29 2.22 -21.91 10.63
CA GLY A 29 2.89 -21.19 9.55
C GLY A 29 3.44 -22.10 8.47
N GLU A 30 3.16 -21.77 7.20
CA GLU A 30 3.74 -22.47 6.06
C GLU A 30 4.90 -21.67 5.47
N PHE A 31 6.06 -22.31 5.40
CA PHE A 31 7.32 -21.73 4.94
C PHE A 31 7.66 -22.19 3.52
N SER A 32 8.33 -21.34 2.75
CA SER A 32 8.82 -21.67 1.39
C SER A 32 9.88 -22.76 1.36
N GLY A 33 10.42 -23.11 2.52
CA GLY A 33 11.34 -24.21 2.76
C GLY A 33 11.76 -24.23 4.22
N ILE A 34 12.62 -25.18 4.59
CA ILE A 34 12.93 -25.47 5.99
C ILE A 34 14.43 -25.24 6.31
N SER A 35 15.33 -25.57 5.38
CA SER A 35 16.76 -25.32 5.50
C SER A 35 17.43 -25.18 4.13
N ASP A 36 18.40 -24.27 4.04
CA ASP A 36 19.22 -24.01 2.85
C ASP A 36 20.49 -24.88 2.79
N GLY A 37 20.71 -25.74 3.79
CA GLY A 37 21.89 -26.59 3.98
C GLY A 37 21.55 -28.05 4.29
N PRO A 38 22.37 -28.78 5.07
CA PRO A 38 22.02 -30.12 5.53
C PRO A 38 20.68 -30.07 6.28
N ASN A 39 19.91 -31.16 6.19
CA ASN A 39 18.59 -31.26 6.83
C ASN A 39 18.65 -30.78 8.31
N VAL A 40 17.59 -30.16 8.83
CA VAL A 40 17.60 -29.50 10.17
C VAL A 40 18.08 -30.44 11.27
N SER A 41 17.78 -31.73 11.16
CA SER A 41 18.25 -32.79 12.07
C SER A 41 19.76 -33.04 12.05
N ALA A 42 20.43 -32.73 10.95
CA ALA A 42 21.89 -32.78 10.81
C ALA A 42 22.55 -31.43 11.17
N LEU A 43 21.84 -30.31 10.97
CA LEU A 43 22.31 -28.97 11.31
C LEU A 43 22.27 -28.71 12.83
N THR A 44 21.14 -29.07 13.45
CA THR A 44 20.92 -28.91 14.90
C THR A 44 21.12 -30.25 15.58
N ASN A 45 22.13 -30.34 16.43
CA ASN A 45 22.44 -31.56 17.17
C ASN A 45 21.80 -31.50 18.58
N GLY A 46 21.58 -32.67 19.19
CA GLY A 46 20.94 -32.75 20.52
C GLY A 46 21.76 -32.17 21.67
N LEU A 47 23.03 -31.83 21.44
CA LEU A 47 23.95 -31.25 22.41
C LEU A 47 24.07 -29.72 22.27
N ASP A 48 23.48 -29.12 21.23
CA ASP A 48 23.51 -27.67 21.05
C ASP A 48 22.84 -26.98 22.24
N THR A 49 23.53 -26.00 22.81
CA THR A 49 22.94 -25.03 23.72
C THR A 49 21.82 -24.25 23.04
N PRO A 50 20.88 -23.64 23.78
CA PRO A 50 19.83 -22.82 23.18
C PRO A 50 20.36 -21.72 22.25
N GLU A 51 21.48 -21.08 22.63
CA GLU A 51 22.12 -20.01 21.85
C GLU A 51 22.71 -20.54 20.52
N GLU A 52 23.41 -21.67 20.57
CA GLU A 52 23.97 -22.31 19.37
C GLU A 52 22.87 -22.75 18.40
N ARG A 53 21.79 -23.34 18.94
CA ARG A 53 20.63 -23.74 18.14
C ARG A 53 19.97 -22.53 17.49
N TYR A 54 19.75 -21.44 18.23
CA TYR A 54 19.21 -20.20 17.69
C TYR A 54 20.08 -19.64 16.57
N THR A 55 21.39 -19.54 16.79
CA THR A 55 22.32 -18.99 15.79
C THR A 55 22.31 -19.79 14.49
N LYS A 56 22.26 -21.13 14.59
CA LYS A 56 22.18 -22.02 13.42
C LYS A 56 20.85 -21.85 12.66
N LEU A 57 19.72 -21.86 13.37
CA LEU A 57 18.39 -21.67 12.74
C LEU A 57 18.27 -20.29 12.10
N LYS A 58 18.72 -19.24 12.79
CA LYS A 58 18.74 -17.88 12.25
C LYS A 58 19.51 -17.80 10.93
N LYS A 59 20.64 -18.51 10.85
CA LYS A 59 21.50 -18.49 9.66
C LYS A 59 20.93 -19.29 8.49
N HIS A 60 20.26 -20.41 8.75
CA HIS A 60 19.94 -21.40 7.71
C HIS A 60 18.45 -21.54 7.39
N SER A 61 17.57 -20.89 8.16
CA SER A 61 16.11 -21.02 8.02
C SER A 61 15.40 -19.68 7.80
N MET A 62 16.06 -18.53 8.02
CA MET A 62 15.42 -17.21 7.88
C MET A 62 15.31 -16.70 6.44
N ASP A 63 16.02 -17.32 5.50
CA ASP A 63 15.91 -17.00 4.07
C ASP A 63 14.62 -17.56 3.45
N PHE A 64 13.90 -18.43 4.17
CA PHE A 64 12.60 -18.95 3.76
C PHE A 64 11.48 -18.02 4.19
N LEU A 65 10.57 -17.76 3.25
CA LEU A 65 9.42 -16.91 3.47
C LEU A 65 8.32 -17.69 4.18
N LEU A 66 7.86 -17.19 5.32
CA LEU A 66 6.55 -17.55 5.86
C LEU A 66 5.47 -16.90 4.98
N PHE A 67 4.84 -17.68 4.10
CA PHE A 67 3.92 -17.12 3.10
C PHE A 67 2.44 -17.37 3.43
N GLN A 68 2.16 -18.26 4.39
CA GLN A 68 0.83 -18.45 4.95
C GLN A 68 0.92 -18.43 6.47
N PHE A 69 0.03 -17.67 7.09
CA PHE A 69 -0.14 -17.60 8.53
C PHE A 69 -1.53 -18.10 8.90
N GLY A 70 -1.60 -19.29 9.48
CA GLY A 70 -2.80 -19.86 10.06
C GLY A 70 -3.08 -19.24 11.43
N LEU A 71 -4.31 -18.74 11.63
CA LEU A 71 -4.79 -18.24 12.91
C LEU A 71 -6.10 -18.94 13.25
N CYS A 72 -6.17 -19.52 14.45
CA CYS A 72 -7.37 -20.12 15.00
C CYS A 72 -7.66 -19.49 16.37
N THR A 73 -8.88 -18.96 16.52
CA THR A 73 -9.38 -18.37 17.76
C THR A 73 -10.22 -19.39 18.50
N PHE A 74 -9.98 -19.55 19.80
CA PHE A 74 -10.75 -20.45 20.64
C PHE A 74 -11.43 -19.65 21.74
N LYS A 75 -12.73 -19.84 21.86
CA LYS A 75 -13.56 -19.30 22.94
C LYS A 75 -14.26 -20.47 23.59
N TYR A 76 -14.10 -20.61 24.89
CA TYR A 76 -14.75 -21.62 25.70
C TYR A 76 -16.22 -21.26 25.82
N ASP A 77 -17.07 -22.05 25.16
CA ASP A 77 -18.52 -22.01 25.32
C ASP A 77 -18.99 -23.35 25.93
N GLN A 78 -19.94 -23.29 26.86
CA GLN A 78 -20.39 -24.44 27.63
C GLN A 78 -21.25 -25.42 26.80
N SER A 79 -21.55 -25.09 25.54
CA SER A 79 -22.26 -25.93 24.55
C SER A 79 -21.38 -26.25 23.31
N SER A 80 -21.19 -27.54 23.04
CA SER A 80 -20.16 -28.20 22.20
C SER A 80 -20.19 -27.95 20.67
N SER A 81 -19.03 -27.93 19.98
CA SER A 81 -18.91 -27.98 18.50
C SER A 81 -17.57 -28.59 18.00
N ILE A 82 -17.60 -29.70 17.23
CA ILE A 82 -16.39 -30.40 16.68
C ILE A 82 -16.43 -30.67 15.15
N ASP A 83 -17.51 -30.37 14.42
CA ASP A 83 -17.63 -30.76 13.00
C ASP A 83 -16.98 -29.80 11.98
N PHE A 84 -16.46 -28.64 12.40
CA PHE A 84 -16.09 -27.56 11.47
C PHE A 84 -14.71 -27.71 10.80
N LEU A 85 -13.78 -28.47 11.39
CA LEU A 85 -12.35 -28.38 11.05
C LEU A 85 -11.85 -29.32 9.93
N ALA A 86 -12.70 -30.21 9.39
CA ALA A 86 -12.23 -31.37 8.64
C ALA A 86 -12.17 -31.25 7.10
N SER A 87 -12.38 -30.09 6.46
CA SER A 87 -12.66 -30.07 5.01
C SER A 87 -11.98 -28.96 4.19
N GLN A 88 -10.65 -28.84 4.12
CA GLN A 88 -10.06 -27.80 3.24
C GLN A 88 -8.87 -28.29 2.40
N GLY A 89 -9.16 -28.48 1.10
CA GLY A 89 -8.19 -28.73 0.03
C GLY A 89 -7.46 -27.46 -0.39
N PHE A 90 -6.15 -27.50 -0.24
CA PHE A 90 -5.20 -26.40 -0.40
C PHE A 90 -4.96 -25.98 -1.86
N ASP A 91 -4.82 -24.68 -2.13
CA ASP A 91 -4.59 -24.11 -3.48
C ASP A 91 -3.46 -23.08 -3.48
N PHE A 92 -2.36 -23.42 -4.18
CA PHE A 92 -1.11 -22.67 -4.24
C PHE A 92 -1.17 -21.35 -5.03
N ASN A 93 -2.14 -21.17 -5.94
CA ASN A 93 -2.23 -19.94 -6.75
C ASN A 93 -2.55 -18.71 -5.90
N LYS A 94 -3.17 -18.90 -4.74
CA LYS A 94 -3.56 -17.83 -3.82
C LYS A 94 -2.36 -17.15 -3.16
N VAL A 95 -1.26 -17.88 -2.98
CA VAL A 95 -0.03 -17.36 -2.37
C VAL A 95 0.68 -16.45 -3.36
N PHE A 96 1.00 -16.95 -4.56
CA PHE A 96 1.86 -16.26 -5.51
C PHE A 96 1.18 -15.07 -6.20
N CYS A 97 -0.13 -15.15 -6.46
CA CYS A 97 -0.83 -14.09 -7.17
C CYS A 97 -1.57 -13.12 -6.24
N HIS A 98 -1.93 -13.56 -5.02
CA HIS A 98 -2.90 -12.85 -4.17
C HIS A 98 -2.47 -12.72 -2.69
N GLY A 99 -1.20 -12.99 -2.36
CA GLY A 99 -0.68 -12.83 -1.00
C GLY A 99 -0.81 -11.40 -0.45
N ILE A 100 -1.13 -11.30 0.84
CA ILE A 100 -1.23 -10.03 1.56
C ILE A 100 0.18 -9.46 1.75
N PRO A 101 0.46 -8.23 1.31
CA PRO A 101 1.74 -7.60 1.60
C PRO A 101 1.83 -7.29 3.10
N TYR A 102 3.03 -7.40 3.66
CA TYR A 102 3.34 -6.99 5.02
C TYR A 102 4.57 -6.07 5.00
N LEU A 103 4.71 -5.25 6.04
CA LEU A 103 5.91 -4.47 6.33
C LEU A 103 6.32 -4.79 7.76
N ASN A 104 7.62 -4.81 8.02
CA ASN A 104 8.12 -4.82 9.39
C ASN A 104 8.08 -3.40 9.99
N GLN A 105 8.40 -3.31 11.29
CA GLN A 105 8.31 -2.06 12.04
C GLN A 105 9.21 -0.94 11.48
N ASP A 106 10.43 -1.26 11.05
CA ASP A 106 11.38 -0.29 10.52
C ASP A 106 10.96 0.20 9.13
N GLU A 107 10.49 -0.74 8.29
CA GLU A 107 9.96 -0.43 6.95
C GLU A 107 8.72 0.47 7.03
N GLU A 108 7.80 0.17 7.95
CA GLU A 108 6.61 1.01 8.19
C GLU A 108 7.00 2.42 8.63
N ALA A 109 7.93 2.54 9.57
CA ALA A 109 8.39 3.84 10.09
C ALA A 109 9.01 4.70 8.97
N GLN A 110 9.90 4.11 8.16
CA GLN A 110 10.52 4.79 7.03
C GLN A 110 9.50 5.23 5.99
N LEU A 111 8.52 4.38 5.65
CA LEU A 111 7.51 4.71 4.65
C LEU A 111 6.56 5.83 5.14
N ARG A 112 6.23 5.84 6.44
CA ARG A 112 5.45 6.92 7.07
C ARG A 112 6.20 8.25 7.00
N GLU A 113 7.48 8.26 7.38
CA GLU A 113 8.34 9.45 7.33
C GLU A 113 8.42 10.01 5.90
N GLN A 114 8.74 9.18 4.90
CA GLN A 114 8.81 9.60 3.49
C GLN A 114 7.46 10.14 2.95
N THR A 115 6.34 9.61 3.44
CA THR A 115 5.01 10.07 3.03
C THR A 115 4.69 11.42 3.66
N GLU A 116 5.09 11.63 4.91
CA GLU A 116 4.95 12.89 5.64
C GLU A 116 5.87 13.97 5.08
N GLU A 117 7.11 13.63 4.74
CA GLU A 117 8.04 14.50 4.02
C GLU A 117 7.48 14.93 2.66
N ARG A 118 6.96 13.98 1.85
CA ARG A 118 6.31 14.30 0.57
C ARG A 118 5.09 15.19 0.77
N ARG A 119 4.26 14.92 1.78
CA ARG A 119 3.10 15.76 2.11
C ARG A 119 3.53 17.18 2.49
N ASN A 120 4.59 17.34 3.29
CA ASN A 120 5.13 18.63 3.68
C ASN A 120 5.78 19.38 2.50
N GLN A 121 6.43 18.68 1.57
CA GLN A 121 6.94 19.27 0.33
C GLN A 121 5.81 19.80 -0.56
N HIS A 122 4.69 19.07 -0.67
CA HIS A 122 3.50 19.52 -1.41
C HIS A 122 2.76 20.66 -0.71
N ALA A 123 2.69 20.66 0.63
CA ALA A 123 2.10 21.75 1.41
C ALA A 123 2.92 23.06 1.34
N ASN A 124 4.25 22.95 1.18
CA ASN A 124 5.15 24.08 0.98
C ASN A 124 5.29 24.51 -0.50
N GLY A 125 4.44 24.02 -1.41
CA GLY A 125 4.37 24.48 -2.79
C GLY A 125 5.52 24.00 -3.69
N VAL A 126 6.35 23.06 -3.24
CA VAL A 126 7.41 22.44 -4.07
C VAL A 126 6.87 21.13 -4.63
N GLY A 127 5.99 21.25 -5.62
CA GLY A 127 5.57 20.11 -6.44
C GLY A 127 6.75 19.52 -7.22
N THR A 128 6.62 18.25 -7.60
CA THR A 128 7.49 17.53 -8.53
C THR A 128 7.95 18.45 -9.68
N PRO A 129 9.22 18.40 -10.14
CA PRO A 129 9.71 19.29 -11.20
C PRO A 129 9.17 18.84 -12.58
N SER A 130 7.85 18.86 -12.75
CA SER A 130 7.23 18.88 -14.06
C SER A 130 7.30 20.32 -14.57
N TYR A 131 8.47 20.66 -15.12
CA TYR A 131 8.71 21.85 -15.93
C TYR A 131 8.47 23.19 -15.19
N ILE A 132 9.47 23.61 -14.41
CA ILE A 132 9.57 25.00 -13.93
C ILE A 132 9.72 25.89 -15.16
N SER A 133 8.66 26.59 -15.54
CA SER A 133 8.79 27.70 -16.49
C SER A 133 9.59 28.81 -15.80
N PRO A 134 10.58 29.43 -16.47
CA PRO A 134 11.34 30.52 -15.88
C PRO A 134 10.36 31.61 -15.42
N SER A 135 10.47 31.99 -14.16
CA SER A 135 9.65 32.99 -13.49
C SER A 135 9.85 34.37 -14.13
N SER A 136 9.22 34.62 -15.27
CA SER A 136 9.02 35.97 -15.77
C SER A 136 7.93 36.63 -14.91
N LYS A 137 8.37 37.43 -13.93
CA LYS A 137 7.53 38.33 -13.13
C LYS A 137 6.92 39.43 -14.01
N GLY A 138 5.98 39.07 -14.88
CA GLY A 138 5.31 40.01 -15.77
C GLY A 138 4.03 39.44 -16.33
N ALA A 139 3.08 40.33 -16.65
CA ALA A 139 1.81 39.97 -17.29
C ALA A 139 2.08 39.06 -18.49
N ALA A 140 1.45 37.87 -18.49
CA ALA A 140 1.65 36.87 -19.53
C ALA A 140 1.27 37.46 -20.89
N ASN A 141 2.26 37.69 -21.75
CA ASN A 141 2.01 38.12 -23.12
C ASN A 141 1.58 36.90 -23.93
N VAL A 142 0.27 36.68 -24.04
CA VAL A 142 -0.31 35.62 -24.87
C VAL A 142 -0.19 36.05 -26.34
N PRO A 143 0.51 35.28 -27.21
CA PRO A 143 0.59 35.56 -28.64
C PRO A 143 -0.81 35.69 -29.27
N GLU A 144 -0.95 36.58 -30.26
CA GLU A 144 -2.25 36.90 -30.88
C GLU A 144 -3.01 35.65 -31.36
N GLU A 145 -2.29 34.70 -31.93
CA GLU A 145 -2.79 33.41 -32.42
C GLU A 145 -3.44 32.52 -31.34
N HIS A 146 -3.18 32.79 -30.06
CA HIS A 146 -3.71 31.99 -28.94
C HIS A 146 -4.61 32.78 -28.01
N LYS A 147 -4.78 34.10 -28.20
CA LYS A 147 -5.64 34.94 -27.34
C LYS A 147 -7.07 34.44 -27.32
N ASP A 148 -7.65 34.14 -28.49
CA ASP A 148 -9.02 33.65 -28.58
C ASP A 148 -9.22 32.33 -27.85
N PHE A 149 -8.23 31.43 -27.94
CA PHE A 149 -8.27 30.16 -27.24
C PHE A 149 -8.23 30.37 -25.71
N ILE A 150 -7.30 31.19 -25.23
CA ILE A 150 -7.14 31.46 -23.80
C ILE A 150 -8.37 32.20 -23.24
N ASN A 151 -8.92 33.17 -23.97
CA ASN A 151 -10.14 33.88 -23.55
C ASN A 151 -11.32 32.92 -23.39
N ARG A 152 -11.52 31.99 -24.33
CA ARG A 152 -12.56 30.95 -24.19
C ARG A 152 -12.35 30.05 -22.97
N VAL A 153 -11.11 29.69 -22.67
CA VAL A 153 -10.80 28.89 -21.47
C VAL A 153 -11.10 29.69 -20.20
N VAL A 154 -10.69 30.96 -20.17
CA VAL A 154 -10.96 31.86 -19.05
C VAL A 154 -12.46 32.01 -18.82
N GLU A 155 -13.25 32.26 -19.86
CA GLU A 155 -14.72 32.35 -19.75
C GLU A 155 -15.35 31.09 -19.16
N LYS A 156 -14.90 29.90 -19.60
CA LYS A 156 -15.37 28.62 -19.04
C LYS A 156 -15.01 28.47 -17.56
N VAL A 157 -13.82 28.91 -17.16
CA VAL A 157 -13.36 28.87 -15.76
C VAL A 157 -14.15 29.86 -14.89
N GLU A 158 -14.41 31.08 -15.37
CA GLU A 158 -15.25 32.06 -14.66
C GLU A 158 -16.71 31.57 -14.51
N ALA A 159 -17.23 30.92 -15.55
CA ALA A 159 -18.55 30.28 -15.49
C ALA A 159 -18.60 29.15 -14.45
N LEU A 160 -17.51 28.41 -14.24
CA LEU A 160 -17.41 27.38 -13.20
C LEU A 160 -17.57 27.99 -11.80
N PHE A 161 -16.98 29.16 -11.53
CA PHE A 161 -17.14 29.85 -10.25
C PHE A 161 -18.56 30.35 -9.99
N THR A 162 -19.32 30.60 -11.05
CA THR A 162 -20.70 31.10 -10.96
C THR A 162 -21.73 29.96 -10.91
N ASN A 163 -21.39 28.80 -11.47
CA ASN A 163 -22.26 27.61 -11.52
C ASN A 163 -22.04 26.69 -10.30
N SER A 164 -22.99 25.78 -10.06
CA SER A 164 -22.88 24.75 -9.01
C SER A 164 -22.02 23.54 -9.42
N GLU A 165 -21.39 23.57 -10.60
CA GLU A 165 -20.52 22.50 -11.07
C GLU A 165 -19.18 22.50 -10.35
N LYS A 166 -18.63 21.32 -10.05
CA LYS A 166 -17.36 21.18 -9.31
C LYS A 166 -16.14 20.99 -10.21
N THR A 167 -16.37 20.65 -11.48
CA THR A 167 -15.32 20.24 -12.42
C THR A 167 -15.60 20.82 -13.79
N LEU A 168 -14.55 21.26 -14.48
CA LEU A 168 -14.60 21.74 -15.86
C LEU A 168 -13.65 20.90 -16.72
N ASP A 169 -14.19 20.21 -17.70
CA ASP A 169 -13.40 19.51 -18.71
C ASP A 169 -13.05 20.46 -19.86
N LEU A 170 -11.75 20.61 -20.12
CA LEU A 170 -11.24 21.37 -21.25
C LEU A 170 -10.90 20.44 -22.41
N GLU A 171 -11.14 20.91 -23.62
CA GLU A 171 -10.75 20.19 -24.84
C GLU A 171 -9.23 19.94 -24.88
N PRO A 172 -8.77 18.83 -25.47
CA PRO A 172 -7.35 18.57 -25.68
C PRO A 172 -6.68 19.74 -26.39
N CYS A 173 -5.55 20.20 -25.85
CA CYS A 173 -4.79 21.32 -26.37
C CYS A 173 -3.30 20.98 -26.51
N THR A 174 -2.55 21.79 -27.25
CA THR A 174 -1.11 21.58 -27.40
C THR A 174 -0.38 21.84 -26.08
N GLY A 175 0.84 21.29 -25.93
CA GLY A 175 1.66 21.54 -24.73
C GLY A 175 1.92 23.04 -24.48
N PHE A 176 2.02 23.83 -25.56
CA PHE A 176 2.18 25.28 -25.46
C PHE A 176 0.91 25.99 -24.99
N GLN A 177 -0.26 25.63 -25.54
CA GLN A 177 -1.55 26.13 -25.07
C GLN A 177 -1.79 25.76 -23.60
N ARG A 178 -1.45 24.54 -23.18
CA ARG A 178 -1.51 24.11 -21.78
C ARG A 178 -0.64 24.98 -20.88
N LYS A 179 0.59 25.28 -21.29
CA LYS A 179 1.48 26.20 -20.55
C LYS A 179 0.86 27.58 -20.40
N LEU A 180 0.28 28.13 -21.48
CA LEU A 180 -0.40 29.43 -21.44
C LEU A 180 -1.59 29.43 -20.48
N ILE A 181 -2.40 28.36 -20.45
CA ILE A 181 -3.51 28.23 -19.49
C ILE A 181 -3.01 28.32 -18.04
N TYR A 182 -2.01 27.52 -17.66
CA TYR A 182 -1.44 27.56 -16.30
C TYR A 182 -0.86 28.94 -15.97
N GLN A 183 -0.17 29.57 -16.92
CA GLN A 183 0.43 30.88 -16.72
C GLN A 183 -0.63 31.98 -16.55
N THR A 184 -1.71 31.95 -17.33
CA THR A 184 -2.79 32.94 -17.26
C THR A 184 -3.65 32.77 -16.01
N LEU A 185 -4.00 31.54 -15.64
CA LEU A 185 -4.83 31.28 -14.45
C LEU A 185 -4.09 31.49 -13.13
N ASN A 186 -2.77 31.32 -13.08
CA ASN A 186 -1.99 31.63 -11.88
C ASN A 186 -1.89 33.14 -11.57
N TRP A 187 -2.21 34.02 -12.53
CA TRP A 187 -2.10 35.47 -12.34
C TRP A 187 -3.45 36.16 -12.08
N LYS A 188 -4.55 35.51 -12.44
CA LYS A 188 -5.90 35.97 -12.09
C LYS A 188 -6.23 35.58 -10.65
#